data_AF-A0A5D3FSW6-F1
#
_entry.id   AF-A0A5D3FSW6-F1
#
_cell.length_a   1.000
_cell.length_b   1.000
_cell.length_c   1.000
_cell.angle_alpha   90.00
_cell.angle_beta   90.00
_cell.angle_gamma   90.00
#
_symmetry.space_group_name_H-M   'P 1'
#
loop_
_entity.id
_entity.type
_entity.pdbx_description
1 polymer ?
#
loop_
_entity_poly.entity_id
_entity_poly.type
_entity_poly.pdbx_seq_one_letter_code
_entity_poly.pdbx_strand_id
1 'polypeptide(L)' 'MWPVGVEWDEFRSLHIARCQRCADSFTSARPGEVDCWADTHRCDPELAALLALVTSRRAA' A
#
# COMPACT_ATOMS: atom_id res chain seq x y z
N MET A 1 0.07 4.48 13.16
CA MET A 1 0.75 3.81 12.03
C MET A 1 0.03 4.23 10.76
N TRP A 2 0.74 4.80 9.79
CA TRP A 2 0.15 5.20 8.51
C TRP A 2 -0.25 3.96 7.71
N PRO A 3 -1.41 3.97 7.02
CA PRO A 3 -1.89 2.78 6.30
C PRO A 3 -1.06 2.47 5.05
N VAL A 4 -0.27 3.41 4.53
CA VAL A 4 0.63 3.23 3.39
C VAL A 4 2.07 3.18 3.89
N GLY A 5 2.80 2.12 3.53
CA GLY A 5 4.25 2.02 3.67
C GLY A 5 4.93 2.32 2.34
N VAL A 6 6.03 3.07 2.37
CA VAL A 6 6.88 3.34 1.20
C VAL A 6 8.23 2.68 1.41
N GLU A 7 8.66 1.90 0.43
CA GLU A 7 9.91 1.14 0.43
C GLU A 7 10.68 1.42 -0.87
N TRP A 8 12.00 1.21 -0.83
CA TRP A 8 12.85 1.27 -2.01
C TRP A 8 13.24 -0.15 -2.44
N ASP A 9 12.98 -0.49 -3.70
CA ASP A 9 13.44 -1.73 -4.33
C ASP A 9 14.74 -1.47 -5.08
N GLU A 10 15.85 -1.90 -4.48
CA GLU A 10 17.19 -1.74 -5.07
C GLU A 10 17.36 -2.51 -6.38
N PHE A 11 16.74 -3.69 -6.52
CA PHE A 11 16.88 -4.54 -7.71
C PHE A 11 16.21 -3.91 -8.92
N ARG A 12 15.06 -3.27 -8.72
CA ARG A 12 14.31 -2.60 -9.79
C ARG A 12 14.63 -1.12 -9.91
N SER A 13 15.33 -0.56 -8.92
CA SER A 13 15.56 0.89 -8.79
C SER A 13 14.24 1.68 -8.82
N LEU A 14 13.26 1.24 -8.02
CA LEU A 14 11.93 1.86 -7.93
C LEU A 14 11.52 2.11 -6.48
N HIS A 15 10.81 3.22 -6.27
CA HIS A 15 10.05 3.46 -5.05
C HIS A 15 8.74 2.67 -5.15
N ILE A 16 8.38 1.99 -4.08
CA ILE A 16 7.16 1.18 -3.97
C ILE A 16 6.34 1.71 -2.80
N ALA A 17 5.15 2.21 -3.08
CA ALA A 17 4.14 2.42 -2.04
C ALA A 17 3.20 1.22 -1.98
N ARG A 18 2.84 0.82 -0.76
CA ARG A 18 1.87 -0.25 -0.52
C ARG A 18 0.91 0.12 0.59
N CYS A 19 -0.38 0.05 0.29
CA CYS A 19 -1.43 0.19 1.28
C CYS A 19 -1.63 -1.13 2.04
N GLN A 20 -1.44 -1.10 3.35
CA GLN A 20 -1.61 -2.25 4.23
C GLN A 20 -3.09 -2.62 4.47
N ARG A 21 -4.04 -1.75 4.08
CA ARG A 21 -5.48 -1.99 4.23
C ARG A 21 -6.08 -2.72 3.04
N CYS A 22 -5.87 -2.21 1.83
CA CYS A 22 -6.44 -2.77 0.60
C CYS A 22 -5.44 -3.61 -0.21
N ALA A 23 -4.19 -3.69 0.24
CA ALA A 23 -3.08 -4.35 -0.47
C ALA A 23 -2.73 -3.76 -1.85
N ASP A 24 -3.30 -2.60 -2.20
CA ASP A 24 -2.95 -1.88 -3.43
C ASP A 24 -1.51 -1.33 -3.36
N SER A 25 -0.85 -1.29 -4.50
CA SER A 25 0.54 -0.90 -4.62
C SER A 25 0.81 -0.05 -5.85
N PHE A 26 1.70 0.92 -5.69
CA PHE A 26 2.14 1.80 -6.77
C PHE A 26 3.66 1.84 -6.83
N THR A 27 4.22 1.85 -8.03
CA THR A 27 5.68 1.89 -8.23
C THR A 27 6.08 3.01 -9.17
N SER A 28 7.08 3.80 -8.78
CA SER A 28 7.68 4.81 -9.67
C SER A 28 9.16 4.97 -9.41
N ALA A 29 9.92 5.36 -10.44
CA ALA A 29 11.31 5.76 -10.28
C ALA A 29 11.44 7.08 -9.51
N ARG A 30 10.37 7.88 -9.45
CA ARG A 30 10.36 9.20 -8.81
C ARG A 30 9.73 9.13 -7.41
N PRO A 31 10.44 9.56 -6.35
CA PRO A 31 9.89 9.53 -4.99
C PRO A 31 8.61 10.37 -4.86
N GLY A 32 8.59 11.57 -5.44
CA GLY A 32 7.43 12.46 -5.33
C GLY A 32 6.13 11.93 -5.96
N GLU A 33 6.20 11.04 -6.95
CA GLU A 33 4.99 10.39 -7.50
C GLU A 33 4.43 9.35 -6.53
N VAL A 34 5.31 8.65 -5.81
CA VAL A 34 4.94 7.67 -4.79
C VAL A 34 4.37 8.36 -3.56
N ASP A 35 4.97 9.47 -3.13
CA ASP A 35 4.45 10.29 -2.03
C ASP A 35 3.07 10.88 -2.37
N CYS A 36 2.91 11.44 -3.57
CA CYS A 36 1.62 11.96 -4.03
C CYS A 36 0.55 10.87 -4.10
N TRP A 37 0.92 9.66 -4.55
CA TRP A 37 0.01 8.51 -4.50
C TRP A 37 -0.36 8.19 -3.05
N ALA A 38 0.60 8.12 -2.13
CA ALA A 38 0.34 7.81 -0.73
C ALA A 38 -0.62 8.81 -0.07
N ASP A 39 -0.48 10.10 -0.38
CA ASP A 39 -1.33 11.18 0.15
C ASP A 39 -2.75 11.18 -0.43
N THR A 40 -2.90 10.78 -1.69
CA THR A 40 -4.20 10.81 -2.40
C THR A 40 -4.93 9.46 -2.36
N HIS A 41 -4.23 8.37 -2.03
CA HIS A 41 -4.79 7.02 -2.04
C HIS A 41 -5.92 6.88 -1.03
N ARG A 42 -7.07 6.43 -1.52
CA ARG A 42 -8.24 6.07 -0.70
C ARG A 42 -8.62 4.64 -0.98
N CYS A 43 -8.75 3.87 0.09
CA CYS A 43 -9.24 2.50 -0.02
C CYS A 43 -10.73 2.50 -0.34
N ASP A 44 -11.15 1.53 -1.16
CA ASP A 44 -12.53 1.09 -1.15
C ASP A 44 -12.86 0.49 0.23
N PRO A 45 -13.90 0.97 0.93
CA PRO A 45 -14.19 0.55 2.29
C PRO A 45 -14.67 -0.90 2.39
N GLU A 46 -15.37 -1.40 1.38
CA GLU A 46 -15.90 -2.77 1.36
C GLU A 46 -14.75 -3.77 1.13
N LEU A 47 -13.90 -3.50 0.14
CA LEU A 47 -12.71 -4.32 -0.13
C LEU A 47 -11.76 -4.36 1.08
N ALA A 48 -11.51 -3.21 1.71
CA ALA A 48 -10.67 -3.14 2.89
C ALA A 48 -11.25 -3.96 4.06
N ALA A 49 -12.56 -3.94 4.26
CA ALA A 49 -13.23 -4.74 5.29
C ALA A 49 -13.12 -6.25 5.00
N LEU A 50 -13.34 -6.66 3.76
CA LEU A 50 -13.19 -8.06 3.34
C LEU A 50 -11.76 -8.57 3.54
N LEU A 51 -10.76 -7.77 3.16
CA LEU A 51 -9.36 -8.12 3.35
C LEU A 51 -9.00 -8.22 4.84
N ALA A 52 -9.46 -7.29 5.67
CA ALA A 52 -9.25 -7.34 7.13
C ALA A 52 -9.86 -8.60 7.77
N LEU A 53 -11.03 -9.04 7.30
CA LEU A 53 -11.65 -10.29 7.77
C LEU A 53 -10.80 -11.52 7.43
N VAL A 54 -10.26 -11.57 6.20
CA VAL A 54 -9.44 -12.70 5.74
C VAL A 54 -8.09 -12.72 6.46
N THR A 55 -7.43 -11.57 6.65
CA THR A 55 -6.14 -11.50 7.33
C THR A 55 -6.25 -11.83 8.81
N SER A 56 -7.31 -11.35 9.48
CA SER A 56 -7.56 -11.67 10.90
C SER A 56 -7.84 -13.15 11.13
N ARG A 57 -8.56 -13.82 10.21
CA ARG A 57 -8.83 -15.26 10.29
C ARG A 57 -7.59 -16.12 10.10
N ARG A 58 -6.58 -15.64 9.38
CA ARG A 58 -5.32 -16.36 9.14
C ARG A 58 -4.29 -16.21 10.26
N ALA A 59 -4.52 -15.33 11.23
CA ALA A 59 -3.61 -15.05 12.33
C ALA A 59 -3.87 -15.87 13.61
N ALA A 60 -4.69 -16.93 13.53
CA ALA A 60 -5.10 -17.79 14.66
C ALA A 60 -4.52 -19.20 14.56
#